data_AF-A0A6M8BJJ7-F1
#
_entry.id   AF-A0A6M8BJJ7-F1
#
_cell.length_a   1.000
_cell.length_b   1.000
_cell.length_c   1.000
_cell.angle_alpha   90.00
_cell.angle_beta   90.00
_cell.angle_gamma   90.00
#
_symmetry.space_group_name_H-M   'P 1'
#
loop_
_entity.id
_entity.type
_entity.pdbx_description
1 polymer ?
#
loop_
_entity_poly.entity_id
_entity_poly.type
_entity_poly.pdbx_seq_one_letter_code
_entity_poly.pdbx_strand_id
1 'polypeptide(L)'
;MGAAAGNAAELAPQAGTPAPIDQPLPPTSLSAEDISTEKVHQFVQAYLKVLKLVESREGELQAAETQLESQRVQQEVELEALRLIEAAGLTQREYLQLLGLANTDLEFRERMVAQLQEMMD
;
A
#
# COMPACT_ATOMS: atom_id res chain seq x y z
N MET A 1 37.17 7.62 -66.35
CA MET A 1 36.92 7.02 -65.01
C MET A 1 38.00 7.55 -64.09
N GLY A 2 37.75 8.37 -63.08
CA GLY A 2 36.72 8.24 -62.05
C GLY A 2 37.45 7.86 -60.75
N ALA A 3 37.60 8.83 -59.85
CA ALA A 3 38.48 8.81 -58.67
C ALA A 3 38.05 7.85 -57.55
N ALA A 4 39.02 7.36 -56.78
CA ALA A 4 38.88 6.78 -55.44
C ALA A 4 40.27 6.85 -54.76
N ALA A 5 40.48 7.19 -53.50
CA ALA A 5 39.65 7.49 -52.33
C ALA A 5 40.50 8.44 -51.45
N GLY A 6 39.97 9.45 -50.76
CA GLY A 6 38.89 9.36 -49.78
C GLY A 6 39.51 9.10 -48.40
N ASN A 7 40.13 10.12 -47.81
CA ASN A 7 40.77 10.06 -46.50
C ASN A 7 40.00 11.00 -45.56
N ALA A 8 39.08 10.45 -44.77
CA ALA A 8 38.52 11.03 -43.55
C ALA A 8 37.40 10.11 -43.01
N ALA A 9 37.65 9.44 -41.89
CA ALA A 9 36.61 8.93 -41.00
C ALA A 9 37.14 8.98 -39.57
N GLU A 10 36.81 10.10 -38.93
CA GLU A 10 36.87 10.38 -37.50
C GLU A 10 35.77 9.56 -36.81
N LEU A 11 36.08 8.71 -35.81
CA LEU A 11 35.06 8.21 -34.87
C LEU A 11 35.64 7.99 -33.46
N ALA A 12 35.16 8.88 -32.59
CA ALA A 12 35.07 8.96 -31.14
C ALA A 12 35.32 7.72 -30.25
N PRO A 13 35.71 7.95 -28.97
CA PRO A 13 35.78 6.91 -27.96
C PRO A 13 34.39 6.27 -27.78
N GLN A 14 34.39 4.95 -27.73
CA GLN A 14 33.21 4.11 -27.57
C GLN A 14 32.44 4.56 -26.32
N ALA A 15 31.30 5.22 -26.56
CA ALA A 15 30.26 5.40 -25.57
C ALA A 15 29.83 4.00 -25.12
N GLY A 16 30.18 3.65 -23.88
CA GLY A 16 29.67 2.46 -23.22
C GLY A 16 28.15 2.49 -23.28
N THR A 17 27.57 1.49 -23.93
CA THR A 17 26.15 1.20 -23.96
C THR A 17 25.59 1.28 -22.53
N PRO A 18 24.52 2.04 -22.25
CA PRO A 18 23.80 1.84 -21.00
C PRO A 18 23.25 0.42 -21.03
N ALA A 19 23.74 -0.44 -20.14
CA ALA A 19 23.16 -1.76 -19.95
C ALA A 19 21.65 -1.58 -19.66
N PRO A 20 20.77 -2.42 -20.24
CA PRO A 20 19.37 -2.40 -19.87
C PRO A 20 19.30 -2.69 -18.38
N ILE A 21 18.72 -1.76 -17.62
CA ILE A 21 18.49 -1.90 -16.18
C ILE A 21 17.28 -2.84 -16.02
N ASP A 22 17.43 -4.10 -16.43
CA ASP A 22 16.56 -5.20 -16.04
C ASP A 22 17.08 -5.72 -14.70
N GLN A 23 17.02 -4.87 -13.68
CA GLN A 23 17.13 -5.33 -12.31
C GLN A 23 15.70 -5.41 -11.78
N PRO A 24 15.14 -6.63 -11.61
CA PRO A 24 13.98 -6.81 -10.78
C PRO A 24 14.34 -6.23 -9.43
N LEU A 25 13.69 -5.12 -9.05
CA LEU A 25 13.68 -4.70 -7.65
C LEU A 25 13.23 -5.94 -6.86
N PRO A 26 14.00 -6.42 -5.86
CA PRO A 26 13.52 -7.52 -5.06
C PRO A 26 12.18 -7.09 -4.48
N PRO A 27 11.09 -7.85 -4.68
CA PRO A 27 9.90 -7.58 -3.93
C PRO A 27 10.29 -7.83 -2.47
N THR A 28 10.41 -6.77 -1.68
CA THR A 28 10.28 -6.91 -0.22
C THR A 28 8.81 -7.23 0.05
N SER A 29 8.35 -8.38 -0.44
CA SER A 29 7.05 -8.94 -0.12
C SER A 29 7.17 -9.42 1.31
N LEU A 30 6.77 -8.56 2.25
CA LEU A 30 6.39 -9.02 3.59
C LEU A 30 5.45 -10.20 3.40
N SER A 31 5.83 -11.36 3.93
CA SER A 31 5.01 -12.57 3.87
C SER A 31 4.29 -12.76 5.20
N ALA A 32 3.22 -13.57 5.22
CA ALA A 32 2.46 -13.80 6.45
C ALA A 32 3.32 -14.30 7.63
N GLU A 33 4.38 -15.05 7.34
CA GLU A 33 5.33 -15.60 8.31
C GLU A 33 6.17 -14.51 9.02
N ASP A 34 6.45 -13.40 8.33
CA ASP A 34 7.21 -12.27 8.88
C ASP A 34 6.37 -11.44 9.87
N ILE A 35 5.06 -11.64 9.89
CA ILE A 35 4.14 -10.88 10.73
C ILE A 35 3.88 -11.60 12.05
N SER A 36 4.31 -10.97 13.15
CA SER A 36 4.03 -11.42 14.51
C SER A 36 2.53 -11.46 14.80
N THR A 37 2.09 -12.40 15.65
CA THR A 37 0.68 -12.50 16.08
C THR A 37 0.17 -11.20 16.71
N GLU A 38 0.99 -10.50 17.49
CA GLU A 38 0.63 -9.16 18.01
C GLU A 38 0.29 -8.17 16.88
N LYS A 39 1.06 -8.15 15.80
CA LYS A 39 0.79 -7.26 14.65
C LYS A 39 -0.51 -7.64 13.93
N VAL A 40 -0.81 -8.94 13.83
CA VAL A 40 -2.10 -9.42 13.31
C VAL A 40 -3.24 -8.92 14.19
N HIS A 41 -3.11 -9.06 15.51
CA HIS A 41 -4.12 -8.61 16.48
C HIS A 41 -4.33 -7.10 16.44
N GLN A 42 -3.25 -6.31 16.47
CA GLN A 42 -3.31 -4.84 16.32
C GLN A 42 -3.98 -4.43 15.01
N PHE A 43 -3.69 -5.13 13.92
CA PHE A 43 -4.30 -4.87 12.62
C PHE A 43 -5.80 -5.17 12.60
N VAL A 44 -6.20 -6.33 13.11
CA VAL A 44 -7.63 -6.71 13.21
C VAL A 44 -8.40 -5.70 14.07
N GLN A 45 -7.82 -5.27 15.20
CA GLN A 45 -8.41 -4.22 16.04
C GLN A 45 -8.58 -2.90 15.29
N ALA A 46 -7.53 -2.42 14.61
CA ALA A 46 -7.59 -1.19 13.83
C ALA A 46 -8.61 -1.30 12.70
N TYR A 47 -8.59 -2.40 11.95
CA TYR A 47 -9.48 -2.67 10.83
C TYR A 47 -10.96 -2.62 11.24
N LEU A 48 -11.34 -3.30 12.32
CA LEU A 48 -12.71 -3.28 12.83
C LEU A 48 -13.15 -1.88 13.27
N LYS A 49 -12.27 -1.12 13.91
CA LYS A 49 -12.56 0.26 14.34
C LYS A 49 -12.73 1.19 13.13
N VAL A 50 -11.86 1.08 12.14
CA VAL A 50 -11.93 1.86 10.89
C VAL A 50 -13.19 1.50 10.11
N LEU A 51 -13.55 0.21 10.03
CA LEU A 51 -14.79 -0.23 9.38
C LEU A 51 -16.01 0.41 10.04
N LYS A 52 -16.13 0.31 11.37
CA LYS A 52 -17.21 0.96 12.13
C LYS A 52 -17.25 2.47 11.95
N LEU A 53 -16.09 3.13 11.88
CA LEU A 53 -16.01 4.56 11.61
C LEU A 53 -16.62 4.87 10.23
N VAL A 54 -16.19 4.16 9.19
CA VAL A 54 -16.72 4.37 7.83
C VAL A 54 -18.24 4.14 7.81
N GLU A 55 -18.72 3.02 8.34
CA GLU A 55 -20.16 2.71 8.42
C GLU A 55 -20.95 3.82 9.16
N SER A 56 -20.39 4.39 10.23
CA SER A 56 -21.05 5.47 10.97
C SER A 56 -21.12 6.80 10.20
N ARG A 57 -20.17 7.03 9.29
CA ARG A 57 -20.04 8.27 8.50
C ARG A 57 -20.64 8.15 7.10
N GLU A 58 -20.98 6.94 6.64
CA GLU A 58 -21.67 6.72 5.36
C GLU A 58 -22.99 7.48 5.29
N GLY A 59 -23.76 7.53 6.38
CA GLY A 59 -25.00 8.31 6.45
C GLY A 59 -24.77 9.82 6.29
N GLU A 60 -23.69 10.35 6.86
CA GLU A 60 -23.31 11.76 6.70
C GLU A 60 -22.82 12.07 5.28
N LEU A 61 -22.09 11.14 4.65
CA LEU A 61 -21.69 11.27 3.25
C LEU A 61 -22.88 11.22 2.30
N GLN A 62 -23.88 10.38 2.58
CA GLN A 62 -25.13 10.29 1.80
C GLN A 62 -26.02 11.53 1.99
N ALA A 63 -26.00 12.12 3.19
CA ALA A 63 -26.76 13.32 3.51
C ALA A 63 -26.09 14.62 3.02
N ALA A 64 -24.81 14.59 2.66
CA ALA A 64 -24.09 15.76 2.18
C ALA A 64 -24.70 16.27 0.85
N GLU A 65 -25.31 17.45 0.89
CA GLU A 65 -25.96 18.06 -0.28
C GLU A 65 -24.95 18.73 -1.22
N THR A 66 -23.77 19.07 -0.70
CA THR A 66 -22.71 19.74 -1.46
C THR A 66 -21.40 18.97 -1.47
N GLN A 67 -20.62 19.18 -2.52
CA GLN A 67 -19.27 18.63 -2.62
C GLN A 67 -18.35 19.13 -1.49
N LEU A 68 -18.58 20.33 -0.96
CA LEU A 68 -17.79 20.86 0.16
C LEU A 68 -18.06 20.08 1.45
N GLU A 69 -19.31 19.76 1.74
CA GLU A 69 -19.69 18.96 2.91
C GLU A 69 -19.17 17.53 2.80
N SER A 70 -19.31 16.91 1.63
CA SER A 70 -18.76 15.57 1.38
C SER A 70 -17.24 15.52 1.60
N GLN A 71 -16.50 16.50 1.08
CA GLN A 71 -15.04 16.59 1.29
C GLN A 71 -14.67 16.84 2.75
N ARG A 72 -15.51 17.55 3.51
CA ARG A 72 -15.28 17.76 4.94
C ARG A 72 -15.45 16.46 5.71
N VAL A 73 -16.53 15.73 5.46
CA VAL A 73 -16.79 14.43 6.11
C VAL A 73 -15.70 13.43 5.75
N GLN A 74 -15.24 13.40 4.49
CA GLN A 74 -14.11 12.56 4.07
C GLN A 74 -12.83 12.86 4.87
N GLN A 75 -12.43 14.12 4.98
CA GLN A 75 -11.24 14.50 5.75
C GLN A 75 -11.36 14.15 7.24
N GLU A 76 -12.55 14.33 7.82
CA GLU A 76 -12.82 13.95 9.21
C GLU A 76 -12.68 12.42 9.40
N VAL A 77 -13.21 11.61 8.47
CA VAL A 77 -13.03 10.16 8.43
C VAL A 77 -11.55 9.79 8.32
N GLU A 78 -10.81 10.39 7.40
CA GLU A 78 -9.39 10.08 7.18
C GLU A 78 -8.54 10.35 8.43
N LEU A 79 -8.76 11.51 9.08
CA LEU A 79 -8.04 11.87 10.31
C LEU A 79 -8.38 10.94 11.47
N GLU A 80 -9.66 10.59 11.62
CA GLU A 80 -10.10 9.70 12.69
C GLU A 80 -9.65 8.26 12.46
N ALA A 81 -9.65 7.79 11.21
CA ALA A 81 -9.07 6.50 10.83
C ALA A 81 -7.58 6.44 11.18
N LEU A 82 -6.81 7.50 10.89
CA LEU A 82 -5.39 7.57 11.25
C LEU A 82 -5.19 7.43 12.76
N ARG A 83 -6.00 8.13 13.58
CA ARG A 83 -5.94 8.03 15.05
C ARG A 83 -6.28 6.64 15.55
N LEU A 84 -7.25 5.96 14.94
CA LEU A 84 -7.62 4.59 15.32
C LEU A 84 -6.50 3.58 15.02
N ILE A 85 -5.81 3.77 13.89
CA ILE A 85 -4.64 2.97 13.49
C ILE A 85 -3.50 3.18 14.50
N GLU A 86 -3.18 4.44 14.81
CA GLU A 86 -2.12 4.79 15.77
C GLU A 86 -2.45 4.30 17.19
N ALA A 87 -3.70 4.42 17.62
CA ALA A 87 -4.17 3.92 18.92
C ALA A 87 -4.09 2.39 19.03
N ALA A 88 -4.08 1.66 17.92
CA ALA A 88 -3.85 0.22 17.88
C ALA A 88 -2.35 -0.15 17.88
N GLY A 89 -1.44 0.83 17.91
CA GLY A 89 0.01 0.59 17.89
C GLY A 89 0.60 0.36 16.49
N LEU A 90 -0.14 0.72 15.44
CA LEU A 90 0.31 0.66 14.06
C LEU A 90 0.54 2.06 13.51
N THR A 91 1.54 2.19 12.63
CA THR A 91 1.64 3.36 11.74
C THR A 91 0.71 3.19 10.54
N GLN A 92 0.33 4.30 9.90
CA GLN A 92 -0.46 4.26 8.65
C GLN A 92 0.20 3.36 7.59
N ARG A 93 1.53 3.42 7.47
CA ARG A 93 2.28 2.60 6.51
C ARG A 93 2.14 1.12 6.82
N GLU A 94 2.35 0.72 8.06
CA GLU A 94 2.21 -0.69 8.48
C GLU A 94 0.78 -1.18 8.24
N TYR A 95 -0.22 -0.38 8.59
CA TYR A 95 -1.62 -0.71 8.33
C TYR A 95 -1.88 -0.95 6.84
N LEU A 96 -1.41 -0.06 5.96
CA LEU A 96 -1.59 -0.23 4.51
C LEU A 96 -0.83 -1.44 3.96
N GLN A 97 0.36 -1.75 4.50
CA GLN A 97 1.11 -2.95 4.11
C GLN A 97 0.37 -4.23 4.52
N LEU A 98 -0.14 -4.29 5.75
CA LEU A 98 -0.93 -5.42 6.24
C LEU A 98 -2.27 -5.53 5.51
N LEU A 99 -2.88 -4.41 5.14
CA LEU A 99 -4.08 -4.38 4.30
C LEU A 99 -3.78 -4.92 2.89
N GLY A 100 -2.65 -4.55 2.29
CA GLY A 100 -2.17 -5.13 1.04
C GLY A 100 -1.99 -6.65 1.17
N LEU A 101 -1.34 -7.09 2.25
CA LEU A 101 -1.09 -8.49 2.54
C LEU A 101 -2.39 -9.29 2.70
N ALA A 102 -3.39 -8.74 3.41
CA ALA A 102 -4.71 -9.35 3.52
C ALA A 102 -5.38 -9.55 2.15
N ASN A 103 -5.13 -8.68 1.17
CA ASN A 103 -5.69 -8.85 -0.17
C ASN A 103 -4.93 -9.89 -1.00
N THR A 104 -3.62 -10.05 -0.81
CA THR A 104 -2.77 -10.88 -1.68
C THR A 104 -2.42 -12.24 -1.10
N ASP A 105 -2.30 -12.36 0.22
CA ASP A 105 -1.76 -13.53 0.92
C ASP A 105 -2.89 -14.31 1.62
N LEU A 106 -2.99 -15.60 1.31
CA LEU A 106 -4.04 -16.47 1.85
C LEU A 106 -3.80 -16.79 3.33
N GLU A 107 -2.58 -17.13 3.71
CA GLU A 107 -2.25 -17.52 5.09
C GLU A 107 -2.48 -16.35 6.04
N PHE A 108 -2.14 -15.13 5.63
CA PHE A 108 -2.41 -13.93 6.42
C PHE A 108 -3.92 -13.73 6.62
N ARG A 109 -4.74 -13.93 5.58
CA ARG A 109 -6.22 -13.88 5.72
C ARG A 109 -6.74 -14.93 6.69
N GLU A 110 -6.23 -16.15 6.64
CA GLU A 110 -6.65 -17.21 7.56
C GLU A 110 -6.32 -16.85 9.01
N ARG A 111 -5.12 -16.30 9.26
CA ARG A 111 -4.73 -15.79 10.59
C ARG A 111 -5.62 -14.65 11.06
N MET A 112 -5.98 -13.73 10.16
CA MET A 112 -6.94 -12.67 10.49
C MET A 112 -8.33 -13.22 10.85
N VAL A 113 -8.84 -14.18 10.09
CA VAL A 113 -10.16 -14.79 10.34
C VAL A 113 -10.15 -15.53 11.67
N ALA A 114 -9.11 -16.30 11.96
CA ALA A 114 -8.95 -16.96 13.26
C ALA A 114 -8.97 -15.92 14.41
N GLN A 115 -8.18 -14.85 14.27
CA GLN A 115 -8.13 -13.77 15.26
C GLN A 115 -9.48 -13.06 15.42
N LEU A 116 -10.23 -12.86 14.34
CA LEU A 116 -11.59 -12.29 14.36
C LEU A 116 -12.55 -13.19 15.14
N GLN A 117 -12.49 -14.50 14.94
CA GLN A 117 -13.33 -15.45 15.66
C GLN A 117 -12.99 -15.46 17.16
N GLU A 118 -11.71 -15.46 17.53
CA GLU A 118 -11.29 -15.41 18.94
C GLU A 118 -11.75 -14.14 19.67
N MET A 119 -11.91 -13.02 18.96
CA MET A 119 -12.41 -11.77 19.55
C MET A 119 -13.94 -11.73 19.70
N MET A 120 -14.65 -12.66 19.07
CA MET A 120 -16.11 -12.76 19.10
C MET A 120 -16.63 -13.87 20.05
N ASP A 121 -15.75 -14.74 20.53
CA ASP A 121 -16.02 -15.77 21.54
C ASP A 121 -15.93 -15.18 22.97
#